data_AF-A0A497C7J4-F1
#
_entry.id   AF-A0A497C7J4-F1
#
_cell.length_a   1.000
_cell.length_b   1.000
_cell.length_c   1.000
_cell.angle_alpha   90.00
_cell.angle_beta   90.00
_cell.angle_gamma   90.00
#
_symmetry.space_group_name_H-M   'P 1'
#
loop_
_entity.id
_entity.type
_entity.pdbx_description
1 polymer ?
#
loop_
_entity_poly.entity_id
_entity_poly.type
_entity_poly.pdbx_seq_one_letter_code
_entity_poly.pdbx_strand_id
1 'polypeptide(L)'
;ILLSEGYYFEFRSPLEQADLKSAEEGGGTEYWKTLPNGEKFWFELQWRPVAGRWIRPDQEPPAEELMARSISISGTAVRLLSPEDNLLQVALHTAKHSYVRAPGFRLHLDVERIVRAYPSLNWDIFVERVLTLQVKTAVYFSLLIPRELFNTPIPDGVLAQLSPPTWKKTMITYWLNRVGLFNPDEPKFSNIEYILFVTLLYDDISGLWRSIFPERDWMRKRYGFSTMVKLPYYYLRRLFDLAFRRVNT
;
A
#
# COMPACT_ATOMS: atom_id res chain seq x y z
N ILE A 1 6.86 -24.82 -1.81
CA ILE A 1 7.00 -24.91 -0.33
C ILE A 1 5.64 -24.87 0.34
N LEU A 2 4.89 -23.76 0.33
CA LEU A 2 3.60 -23.73 1.04
C LEU A 2 2.60 -24.81 0.59
N LEU A 3 2.49 -25.04 -0.74
CA LEU A 3 1.66 -26.12 -1.28
C LEU A 3 2.11 -27.52 -0.82
N SER A 4 3.43 -27.76 -0.70
CA SER A 4 3.95 -29.05 -0.21
C SER A 4 3.75 -29.23 1.29
N GLU A 5 3.63 -28.13 2.03
CA GLU A 5 3.30 -28.11 3.47
C GLU A 5 1.79 -28.19 3.75
N GLY A 6 0.98 -28.49 2.73
CA GLY A 6 -0.47 -28.69 2.87
C GLY A 6 -1.29 -27.40 2.94
N TYR A 7 -0.74 -26.27 2.50
CA TYR A 7 -1.53 -25.04 2.32
C TYR A 7 -2.25 -25.03 0.97
N TYR A 8 -3.45 -24.48 0.97
CA TYR A 8 -4.25 -24.19 -0.23
C TYR A 8 -3.96 -22.77 -0.71
N PHE A 9 -3.73 -22.59 -2.01
CA PHE A 9 -3.59 -21.28 -2.62
C PHE A 9 -4.98 -20.71 -2.93
N GLU A 10 -5.31 -19.57 -2.31
CA GLU A 10 -6.58 -18.88 -2.48
C GLU A 10 -6.37 -17.43 -2.03
N PHE A 11 -7.03 -16.46 -2.67
CA PHE A 11 -7.07 -15.10 -2.17
C PHE A 11 -8.34 -14.89 -1.34
N ARG A 12 -8.24 -14.16 -0.22
CA ARG A 12 -9.40 -13.73 0.56
C ARG A 12 -10.32 -12.81 -0.25
N SER A 13 -9.74 -12.02 -1.14
CA SER A 13 -10.48 -11.10 -2.00
C SER A 13 -11.13 -11.86 -3.16
N PRO A 14 -12.46 -11.78 -3.34
CA PRO A 14 -13.15 -12.44 -4.46
C PRO A 14 -12.82 -11.83 -5.83
N LEU A 15 -12.09 -10.70 -5.87
CA LEU A 15 -11.67 -10.05 -7.11
C LEU A 15 -10.34 -10.57 -7.64
N GLU A 16 -9.60 -11.28 -6.81
CA GLU A 16 -8.32 -11.85 -7.19
C GLU A 16 -8.57 -13.25 -7.72
N GLN A 17 -8.08 -13.50 -8.94
CA GLN A 17 -8.12 -14.84 -9.48
C GLN A 17 -6.95 -15.61 -8.87
N ALA A 18 -7.22 -16.81 -8.35
CA ALA A 18 -6.19 -17.74 -7.89
C ALA A 18 -5.42 -18.32 -9.09
N ASP A 19 -4.69 -17.46 -9.80
CA ASP A 19 -3.71 -17.79 -10.82
C ASP A 19 -2.33 -17.42 -10.30
N LEU A 20 -1.48 -18.43 -10.05
CA LEU A 20 -0.16 -18.24 -9.45
C LEU A 20 0.71 -17.30 -10.29
N LYS A 21 0.63 -17.38 -11.62
CA LYS A 21 1.42 -16.51 -12.49
C LYS A 21 1.00 -15.05 -12.36
N SER A 22 -0.30 -14.77 -12.40
CA SER A 22 -0.83 -13.42 -12.17
C SER A 22 -0.52 -12.89 -10.77
N ALA A 23 -0.49 -13.77 -9.76
CA ALA A 23 -0.15 -13.45 -8.39
C ALA A 23 1.34 -13.10 -8.23
N GLU A 24 2.23 -13.91 -8.81
CA GLU A 24 3.68 -13.68 -8.92
C GLU A 24 4.01 -12.31 -9.55
N GLU A 25 3.28 -11.94 -10.60
CA GLU A 25 3.39 -10.62 -11.22
C GLU A 25 2.75 -9.50 -10.39
N GLY A 26 1.79 -9.84 -9.52
CA GLY A 26 1.01 -8.91 -8.69
C GLY A 26 1.78 -8.37 -7.48
N GLY A 27 2.73 -9.13 -6.95
CA GLY A 27 3.54 -8.72 -5.79
C GLY A 27 3.29 -9.50 -4.51
N GLY A 28 2.33 -10.43 -4.51
CA GLY A 28 2.03 -11.27 -3.37
C GLY A 28 1.06 -12.41 -3.70
N THR A 29 0.98 -13.37 -2.78
CA THR A 29 0.13 -14.56 -2.83
C THR A 29 -0.44 -14.82 -1.45
N GLU A 30 -1.65 -15.37 -1.39
CA GLU A 30 -2.27 -15.79 -0.15
C GLU A 30 -2.48 -17.31 -0.16
N TYR A 31 -2.30 -17.90 1.01
CA TYR A 31 -2.49 -19.32 1.23
C TYR A 31 -3.22 -19.53 2.54
N TRP A 32 -3.87 -20.68 2.70
CA TRP A 32 -4.44 -21.04 4.00
C TRP A 32 -4.34 -22.53 4.27
N LYS A 33 -4.41 -22.90 5.55
CA LYS A 33 -4.60 -24.27 5.99
C LYS A 33 -5.55 -24.34 7.18
N THR A 34 -6.17 -25.49 7.38
CA THR A 34 -6.98 -25.73 8.58
C THR A 34 -6.05 -26.15 9.72
N LEU A 35 -6.16 -25.46 10.86
CA LEU A 35 -5.46 -25.81 12.10
C LEU A 35 -6.15 -26.99 12.81
N PRO A 36 -5.48 -27.67 13.76
CA PRO A 36 -6.09 -28.78 14.51
C PRO A 36 -7.39 -28.44 15.24
N ASN A 37 -7.60 -27.16 15.58
CA ASN A 37 -8.83 -26.65 16.20
C ASN A 37 -9.95 -26.35 15.19
N GLY A 38 -9.74 -26.61 13.90
CA GLY A 38 -10.72 -26.35 12.83
C GLY A 38 -10.67 -24.95 12.23
N GLU A 39 -9.86 -24.03 12.76
CA GLU A 39 -9.77 -22.66 12.25
C GLU A 39 -8.92 -22.57 10.97
N LYS A 40 -9.27 -21.64 10.07
CA LYS A 40 -8.43 -21.32 8.90
C LYS A 40 -7.29 -20.38 9.30
N PHE A 41 -6.06 -20.88 9.22
CA PHE A 41 -4.86 -20.05 9.30
C PHE A 41 -4.44 -19.59 7.92
N TRP A 42 -4.40 -18.28 7.72
CA TRP A 42 -3.97 -17.66 6.47
C TRP A 42 -2.52 -17.24 6.57
N PHE A 43 -1.80 -17.44 5.47
CA PHE A 43 -0.43 -17.04 5.26
C PHE A 43 -0.36 -16.16 4.03
N GLU A 44 0.07 -14.92 4.20
CA GLU A 44 0.27 -13.97 3.11
C GLU A 44 1.76 -13.88 2.81
N LEU A 45 2.15 -14.20 1.58
CA LEU A 45 3.52 -14.12 1.10
C LEU A 45 3.63 -12.94 0.14
N GLN A 46 4.46 -11.97 0.48
CA GLN A 46 4.66 -10.77 -0.31
C GLN A 46 6.14 -10.59 -0.70
N TRP A 47 6.38 -10.14 -1.93
CA TRP A 47 7.70 -9.63 -2.39
C TRP A 47 7.58 -8.21 -2.93
N ARG A 48 6.38 -7.65 -3.00
CA ARG A 48 6.15 -6.21 -2.99
C ARG A 48 5.56 -5.83 -1.63
N PRO A 49 6.12 -4.87 -0.89
CA PRO A 49 5.71 -4.59 0.48
C PRO A 49 4.26 -4.10 0.64
N VAL A 50 3.61 -3.58 -0.41
CA VAL A 50 2.22 -3.10 -0.35
C VAL A 50 1.35 -3.64 -1.49
N ALA A 51 1.95 -3.85 -2.66
CA ALA A 51 1.28 -4.39 -3.84
C ALA A 51 -0.06 -3.67 -4.16
N GLY A 52 -0.04 -2.33 -4.13
CA GLY A 52 -1.24 -1.52 -4.34
C GLY A 52 -1.58 -1.35 -5.81
N ARG A 53 -2.88 -1.41 -6.16
CA ARG A 53 -3.35 -1.20 -7.54
C ARG A 53 -3.00 0.19 -8.11
N TRP A 54 -3.02 1.19 -7.24
CA TRP A 54 -2.64 2.58 -7.54
C TRP A 54 -1.25 2.93 -7.00
N ILE A 55 -0.46 1.93 -6.60
CA ILE A 55 0.91 2.13 -6.15
C ILE A 55 1.81 1.51 -7.22
N ARG A 56 2.60 2.36 -7.87
CA ARG A 56 3.53 1.86 -8.89
C ARG A 56 4.62 1.03 -8.21
N PRO A 57 5.19 0.00 -8.86
CA PRO A 57 6.27 -0.78 -8.27
C PRO A 57 7.50 0.06 -7.87
N ASP A 58 7.79 1.16 -8.58
CA ASP A 58 8.89 2.10 -8.26
C ASP A 58 8.59 3.01 -7.05
N GLN A 59 7.37 2.98 -6.52
CA GLN A 59 6.98 3.71 -5.30
C GLN A 59 7.08 2.84 -4.04
N GLU A 60 7.62 1.64 -4.15
CA GLU A 60 7.85 0.71 -3.06
C GLU A 60 9.34 0.34 -3.00
N PRO A 61 9.92 0.18 -1.80
CA PRO A 61 11.27 -0.36 -1.68
C PRO A 61 11.41 -1.75 -2.34
N PRO A 62 12.52 -2.04 -3.03
CA PRO A 62 12.84 -3.38 -3.49
C PRO A 62 12.96 -4.37 -2.32
N ALA A 63 12.51 -5.61 -2.52
CA ALA A 63 12.55 -6.65 -1.48
C ALA A 63 13.97 -6.92 -0.99
N GLU A 64 14.96 -6.92 -1.88
CA GLU A 64 16.37 -7.15 -1.55
C GLU A 64 16.90 -6.07 -0.60
N GLU A 65 16.48 -4.81 -0.80
CA GLU A 65 16.85 -3.70 0.07
C GLU A 65 16.19 -3.84 1.45
N LEU A 66 14.91 -4.19 1.49
CA LEU A 66 14.19 -4.46 2.74
C LEU A 66 14.84 -5.59 3.53
N MET A 67 15.23 -6.67 2.84
CA MET A 67 15.92 -7.79 3.45
C MET A 67 17.30 -7.39 3.98
N ALA A 68 18.07 -6.60 3.23
CA ALA A 68 19.38 -6.11 3.66
C ALA A 68 19.29 -5.21 4.91
N ARG A 69 18.23 -4.40 5.02
CA ARG A 69 18.00 -3.46 6.12
C ARG A 69 17.21 -4.04 7.30
N SER A 70 16.66 -5.24 7.15
CA SER A 70 15.88 -5.89 8.20
C SER A 70 16.67 -6.09 9.50
N ILE A 71 15.98 -6.16 10.64
CA ILE A 71 16.56 -6.38 11.96
C ILE A 71 16.26 -7.80 12.44
N SER A 72 17.19 -8.43 13.15
CA SER A 72 16.99 -9.78 13.71
C SER A 72 16.08 -9.74 14.94
N ILE A 73 15.23 -10.76 15.10
CA ILE A 73 14.55 -11.01 16.39
C ILE A 73 15.42 -11.95 17.23
N SER A 74 15.82 -11.49 18.43
CA SER A 74 16.68 -12.26 19.33
C SER A 74 16.12 -13.66 19.61
N GLY A 75 16.99 -14.68 19.56
CA GLY A 75 16.63 -16.07 19.80
C GLY A 75 15.89 -16.77 18.66
N THR A 76 15.76 -16.14 17.48
CA THR A 76 15.07 -16.73 16.33
C THR A 76 15.83 -16.53 15.02
N ALA A 77 15.46 -17.27 13.98
CA ALA A 77 15.89 -17.01 12.60
C ALA A 77 15.05 -15.94 11.89
N VAL A 78 14.06 -15.35 12.58
CA VAL A 78 13.11 -14.39 11.99
C VAL A 78 13.73 -13.00 11.98
N ARG A 79 13.40 -12.24 10.93
CA ARG A 79 13.79 -10.85 10.75
C ARG A 79 12.56 -9.99 10.57
N LEU A 80 12.62 -8.75 11.05
CA LEU A 80 11.59 -7.72 10.86
C LEU A 80 12.12 -6.63 9.96
N LEU A 81 11.25 -5.89 9.29
CA LEU A 81 11.67 -4.67 8.62
C LEU A 81 12.33 -3.70 9.62
N SER A 82 13.28 -2.89 9.14
CA SER A 82 13.79 -1.77 9.94
C SER A 82 12.62 -0.87 10.37
N PRO A 83 12.72 -0.15 11.50
CA PRO A 83 11.65 0.74 11.94
C PRO A 83 11.22 1.75 10.86
N GLU A 84 12.17 2.28 10.10
CA GLU A 84 11.91 3.22 9.01
C GLU A 84 11.16 2.57 7.85
N ASP A 85 11.59 1.37 7.44
CA ASP A 85 10.96 0.63 6.35
C ASP A 85 9.56 0.11 6.74
N ASN A 86 9.40 -0.34 7.99
CA ASN A 86 8.10 -0.75 8.53
C ASN A 86 7.13 0.42 8.58
N LEU A 87 7.58 1.58 9.09
CA LEU A 87 6.76 2.80 9.12
C LEU A 87 6.33 3.22 7.72
N LEU A 88 7.23 3.15 6.74
CA LEU A 88 6.93 3.45 5.35
C LEU A 88 5.90 2.47 4.77
N GLN A 89 6.09 1.17 5.01
CA GLN A 89 5.15 0.14 4.55
C GLN A 89 3.74 0.38 5.11
N VAL A 90 3.59 0.57 6.43
CA VAL A 90 2.27 0.77 7.03
C VAL A 90 1.65 2.11 6.61
N ALA A 91 2.46 3.14 6.35
CA ALA A 91 1.98 4.42 5.86
C ALA A 91 1.41 4.29 4.44
N LEU A 92 2.08 3.57 3.55
CA LEU A 92 1.59 3.28 2.20
C LEU A 92 0.37 2.34 2.21
N HIS A 93 0.37 1.35 3.10
CA HIS A 93 -0.78 0.46 3.28
C HIS A 93 -2.02 1.23 3.78
N THR A 94 -1.85 2.17 4.71
CA THR A 94 -2.91 3.07 5.16
C THR A 94 -3.47 3.91 4.00
N ALA A 95 -2.57 4.48 3.18
CA ALA A 95 -2.97 5.26 2.00
C ALA A 95 -3.67 4.41 0.92
N LYS A 96 -3.26 3.15 0.72
CA LYS A 96 -3.94 2.18 -0.17
C LYS A 96 -5.41 2.01 0.20
N HIS A 97 -5.72 2.06 1.50
CA HIS A 97 -7.09 2.00 2.04
C HIS A 97 -7.78 3.37 2.14
N SER A 98 -7.19 4.40 1.54
CA SER A 98 -7.71 5.78 1.59
C SER A 98 -7.89 6.30 3.01
N TYR A 99 -7.09 5.80 3.97
CA TYR A 99 -7.12 6.15 5.41
C TYR A 99 -8.40 5.74 6.17
N VAL A 100 -9.53 5.55 5.50
CA VAL A 100 -10.85 5.40 6.15
C VAL A 100 -11.57 4.08 5.88
N ARG A 101 -11.14 3.32 4.87
CA ARG A 101 -11.78 2.06 4.49
C ARG A 101 -11.23 0.90 5.32
N ALA A 102 -11.94 -0.23 5.29
CA ALA A 102 -11.54 -1.46 5.99
C ALA A 102 -10.04 -1.77 5.79
N PRO A 103 -9.28 -2.07 6.85
CA PRO A 103 -9.72 -2.39 8.22
C PRO A 103 -10.00 -1.17 9.14
N GLY A 104 -10.09 0.04 8.58
CA GLY A 104 -10.54 1.25 9.27
C GLY A 104 -9.54 1.80 10.28
N PHE A 105 -10.05 2.22 11.43
CA PHE A 105 -9.30 2.93 12.47
C PHE A 105 -8.00 2.22 12.90
N ARG A 106 -7.93 0.88 12.78
CA ARG A 106 -6.73 0.08 13.06
C ARG A 106 -5.52 0.52 12.23
N LEU A 107 -5.71 1.00 11.00
CA LEU A 107 -4.62 1.45 10.13
C LEU A 107 -3.78 2.56 10.80
N HIS A 108 -4.42 3.45 11.55
CA HIS A 108 -3.74 4.54 12.24
C HIS A 108 -2.97 4.09 13.47
N LEU A 109 -3.38 2.97 14.09
CA LEU A 109 -2.67 2.39 15.22
C LEU A 109 -1.36 1.74 14.80
N ASP A 110 -1.25 1.21 13.58
CA ASP A 110 0.01 0.61 13.11
C ASP A 110 1.16 1.64 13.12
N VAL A 111 0.88 2.85 12.59
CA VAL A 111 1.82 3.99 12.63
C VAL A 111 2.12 4.41 14.06
N GLU A 112 1.09 4.57 14.90
CA GLU A 112 1.25 4.98 16.30
C GLU A 112 2.16 4.02 17.07
N ARG A 113 1.91 2.71 16.94
CA ARG A 113 2.63 1.66 17.64
C ARG A 113 4.09 1.59 17.21
N ILE A 114 4.37 1.71 15.92
CA ILE A 114 5.74 1.71 15.41
C ILE A 114 6.51 2.92 15.94
N VAL A 115 5.94 4.13 15.83
CA VAL A 115 6.63 5.36 16.28
C VAL A 115 6.93 5.32 17.77
N ARG A 116 6.00 4.82 18.60
CA ARG A 116 6.24 4.70 20.05
C ARG A 116 7.17 3.55 20.43
N ALA A 117 7.13 2.44 19.71
CA ALA A 117 8.01 1.30 19.96
C ALA A 117 9.47 1.61 19.63
N TYR A 118 9.72 2.55 18.71
CA TYR A 118 11.06 2.94 18.28
C TYR A 118 11.30 4.44 18.45
N PRO A 119 11.53 4.94 19.68
CA PRO A 119 11.87 6.35 19.93
C PRO A 119 13.15 6.81 19.22
N SER A 120 14.03 5.86 18.88
CA SER A 120 15.28 6.10 18.15
C SER A 120 15.13 5.95 16.62
N LEU A 121 13.89 5.93 16.09
CA LEU A 121 13.65 5.88 14.65
C LEU A 121 14.38 7.03 13.95
N ASN A 122 15.15 6.69 12.92
CA ASN A 122 15.91 7.68 12.16
C ASN A 122 14.99 8.36 11.14
N TRP A 123 14.47 9.51 11.53
CA TRP A 123 13.55 10.28 10.71
C TRP A 123 14.16 10.82 9.42
N ASP A 124 15.47 11.05 9.37
CA ASP A 124 16.15 11.54 8.16
C ASP A 124 16.17 10.44 7.08
N ILE A 125 16.55 9.21 7.47
CA ILE A 125 16.46 8.03 6.59
C ILE A 125 15.02 7.83 6.13
N PHE A 126 14.05 7.91 7.05
CA PHE A 126 12.64 7.76 6.69
C PHE A 126 12.20 8.81 5.65
N VAL A 127 12.49 10.08 5.88
CA VAL A 127 12.13 11.17 4.95
C VAL A 127 12.82 11.01 3.59
N GLU A 128 14.11 10.68 3.57
CA GLU A 128 14.86 10.43 2.34
C GLU A 128 14.19 9.37 1.48
N ARG A 129 13.75 8.26 2.09
CA ARG A 129 13.08 7.16 1.40
C ARG A 129 11.72 7.58 0.85
N VAL A 130 10.93 8.28 1.67
CA VAL A 130 9.61 8.80 1.26
C VAL A 130 9.73 9.72 0.05
N LEU A 131 10.73 10.59 0.04
CA LEU A 131 10.98 11.52 -1.06
C LEU A 131 11.50 10.79 -2.31
N THR A 132 12.47 9.88 -2.15
CA THR A 132 13.03 9.08 -3.25
C THR A 132 11.96 8.26 -3.97
N LEU A 133 11.03 7.68 -3.21
CA LEU A 133 9.93 6.88 -3.76
C LEU A 133 8.74 7.72 -4.25
N GLN A 134 8.79 9.05 -4.11
CA GLN A 134 7.72 9.97 -4.55
C GLN A 134 6.35 9.59 -3.97
N VAL A 135 6.30 9.38 -2.66
CA VAL A 135 5.09 9.03 -1.90
C VAL A 135 4.80 9.99 -0.75
N LYS A 136 5.36 11.21 -0.84
CA LYS A 136 5.31 12.25 0.17
C LYS A 136 3.88 12.56 0.64
N THR A 137 2.97 12.83 -0.30
CA THR A 137 1.58 13.20 0.02
C THR A 137 0.87 12.06 0.75
N ALA A 138 1.04 10.82 0.27
CA ALA A 138 0.43 9.65 0.88
C ALA A 138 0.92 9.45 2.32
N VAL A 139 2.24 9.53 2.51
CA VAL A 139 2.86 9.35 3.82
C VAL A 139 2.51 10.49 4.78
N TYR A 140 2.45 11.74 4.29
CA TYR A 140 2.08 12.89 5.12
C TYR A 140 0.77 12.68 5.87
N PHE A 141 -0.28 12.21 5.19
CA PHE A 141 -1.57 11.97 5.83
C PHE A 141 -1.55 10.75 6.76
N SER A 142 -0.79 9.71 6.42
CA SER A 142 -0.59 8.55 7.29
C SER A 142 0.13 8.90 8.59
N LEU A 143 0.93 9.97 8.61
CA LEU A 143 1.56 10.50 9.83
C LEU A 143 0.66 11.52 10.55
N LEU A 144 0.06 12.45 9.80
CA LEU A 144 -0.77 13.51 10.36
C LEU A 144 -1.95 12.95 11.17
N ILE A 145 -2.67 11.94 10.64
CA ILE A 145 -3.88 11.44 11.29
C ILE A 145 -3.57 10.82 12.68
N PRO A 146 -2.63 9.87 12.84
CA PRO A 146 -2.24 9.37 14.16
C PRO A 146 -1.68 10.44 15.11
N ARG A 147 -1.01 11.47 14.57
CA ARG A 147 -0.55 12.60 15.38
C ARG A 147 -1.73 13.35 16.00
N GLU A 148 -2.74 13.70 15.19
CA GLU A 148 -3.93 14.41 15.68
C GLU A 148 -4.83 13.54 16.57
N LEU A 149 -4.95 12.24 16.27
CA LEU A 149 -5.84 11.34 17.02
C LEU A 149 -5.24 10.81 18.32
N PHE A 150 -3.94 10.53 18.35
CA PHE A 150 -3.30 9.81 19.46
C PHE A 150 -2.13 10.57 20.09
N ASN A 151 -1.89 11.81 19.67
CA ASN A 151 -0.68 12.57 20.04
C ASN A 151 0.58 11.73 19.77
N THR A 152 0.61 11.03 18.63
CA THR A 152 1.77 10.26 18.20
C THR A 152 2.96 11.21 18.05
N PRO A 153 4.13 10.91 18.63
CA PRO A 153 5.26 11.85 18.71
C PRO A 153 6.02 11.94 17.38
N ILE A 154 5.35 12.48 16.36
CA ILE A 154 5.92 12.70 15.02
C ILE A 154 6.52 14.10 14.97
N PRO A 155 7.82 14.25 14.69
CA PRO A 155 8.49 15.55 14.69
C PRO A 155 7.87 16.54 13.69
N ASP A 156 7.77 17.81 14.10
CA ASP A 156 7.29 18.90 13.24
C ASP A 156 8.09 19.03 11.95
N GLY A 157 9.43 18.89 12.05
CA GLY A 157 10.33 18.95 10.90
C GLY A 157 10.03 17.87 9.86
N VAL A 158 9.56 16.68 10.27
CA VAL A 158 9.18 15.60 9.36
C VAL A 158 7.90 15.96 8.62
N LEU A 159 6.86 16.40 9.33
CA LEU A 159 5.61 16.82 8.68
C LEU A 159 5.80 18.04 7.77
N ALA A 160 6.68 18.98 8.14
CA ALA A 160 7.01 20.12 7.32
C ALA A 160 7.68 19.70 6.00
N GLN A 161 8.69 18.82 6.07
CA GLN A 161 9.38 18.29 4.87
C GLN A 161 8.44 17.50 3.97
N LEU A 162 7.54 16.72 4.57
CA LEU A 162 6.60 15.89 3.84
C LEU A 162 5.31 16.62 3.43
N SER A 163 5.15 17.90 3.74
CA SER A 163 3.88 18.57 3.52
C SER A 163 3.55 18.69 2.01
N PRO A 164 2.34 18.31 1.57
CA PRO A 164 1.85 18.64 0.24
C PRO A 164 1.45 20.12 0.14
N PRO A 165 1.26 20.67 -1.06
CA PRO A 165 0.76 22.04 -1.24
C PRO A 165 -0.55 22.28 -0.48
N THR A 166 -0.75 23.49 0.05
CA THR A 166 -1.87 23.84 0.94
C THR A 166 -3.24 23.50 0.34
N TRP A 167 -3.48 23.80 -0.94
CA TRP A 167 -4.76 23.49 -1.60
C TRP A 167 -5.09 22.00 -1.57
N LYS A 168 -4.05 21.16 -1.74
CA LYS A 168 -4.15 19.70 -1.78
C LYS A 168 -4.40 19.17 -0.37
N LYS A 169 -3.70 19.73 0.61
CA LYS A 169 -3.93 19.46 2.03
C LYS A 169 -5.38 19.75 2.40
N THR A 170 -5.87 20.94 2.09
CA THR A 170 -7.24 21.37 2.39
C THR A 170 -8.27 20.45 1.76
N MET A 171 -8.11 20.08 0.48
CA MET A 171 -9.09 19.24 -0.22
C MET A 171 -9.12 17.81 0.35
N ILE A 172 -7.97 17.19 0.60
CA ILE A 172 -7.91 15.84 1.19
C ILE A 172 -8.49 15.85 2.61
N THR A 173 -8.11 16.83 3.44
CA THR A 173 -8.65 16.96 4.80
C THR A 173 -10.17 17.17 4.80
N TYR A 174 -10.68 18.04 3.93
CA TYR A 174 -12.13 18.23 3.76
C TYR A 174 -12.82 16.91 3.42
N TRP A 175 -12.24 16.14 2.49
CA TRP A 175 -12.82 14.88 2.07
C TRP A 175 -12.85 13.85 3.20
N LEU A 176 -11.73 13.70 3.92
CA LEU A 176 -11.61 12.79 5.06
C LEU A 176 -12.60 13.15 6.17
N ASN A 177 -12.77 14.44 6.46
CA ASN A 177 -13.76 14.90 7.45
C ASN A 177 -15.20 14.63 7.00
N ARG A 178 -15.49 14.76 5.71
CA ARG A 178 -16.83 14.49 5.15
C ARG A 178 -17.21 13.01 5.26
N VAL A 179 -16.28 12.09 4.94
CA VAL A 179 -16.56 10.64 4.90
C VAL A 179 -16.42 9.97 6.27
N GLY A 180 -15.69 10.61 7.19
CA GLY A 180 -15.43 10.14 8.55
C GLY A 180 -14.46 8.96 8.61
N LEU A 181 -13.81 8.81 9.76
CA LEU A 181 -12.82 7.74 10.01
C LEU A 181 -13.43 6.43 10.56
N PHE A 182 -14.68 6.48 11.02
CA PHE A 182 -15.39 5.34 11.61
C PHE A 182 -16.26 4.63 10.58
N ASN A 183 -16.82 3.47 10.94
CA ASN A 183 -17.65 2.62 10.06
C ASN A 183 -16.97 2.30 8.72
N PRO A 184 -15.83 1.59 8.76
CA PRO A 184 -14.99 1.38 7.58
C PRO A 184 -15.58 0.44 6.52
N ASP A 185 -16.65 -0.27 6.86
CA ASP A 185 -17.40 -1.15 5.97
C ASP A 185 -18.54 -0.42 5.24
N GLU A 186 -18.85 0.82 5.63
CA GLU A 186 -19.81 1.66 4.92
C GLU A 186 -19.18 2.26 3.66
N PRO A 187 -19.98 2.48 2.59
CA PRO A 187 -19.50 3.16 1.41
C PRO A 187 -18.92 4.55 1.71
N LYS A 188 -17.60 4.72 1.54
CA LYS A 188 -16.92 5.99 1.84
C LYS A 188 -16.84 6.92 0.64
N PHE A 189 -16.75 6.35 -0.54
CA PHE A 189 -16.53 7.09 -1.77
C PHE A 189 -17.44 6.56 -2.86
N SER A 190 -18.02 7.47 -3.65
CA SER A 190 -18.50 7.09 -4.97
C SER A 190 -17.32 6.68 -5.88
N ASN A 191 -17.63 6.07 -7.02
CA ASN A 191 -16.58 5.60 -7.93
C ASN A 191 -15.65 6.72 -8.43
N ILE A 192 -16.23 7.87 -8.78
CA ILE A 192 -15.51 9.05 -9.27
C ILE A 192 -14.75 9.70 -8.12
N GLU A 193 -15.40 9.81 -6.95
CA GLU A 193 -14.79 10.35 -5.74
C GLU A 193 -13.51 9.60 -5.36
N TYR A 194 -13.54 8.27 -5.38
CA TYR A 194 -12.36 7.46 -5.09
C TYR A 194 -11.21 7.69 -6.08
N ILE A 195 -11.50 7.80 -7.39
CA ILE A 195 -10.45 8.05 -8.41
C ILE A 195 -9.80 9.40 -8.16
N LEU A 196 -10.61 10.42 -7.95
CA LEU A 196 -10.13 11.77 -7.65
C LEU A 196 -9.32 11.77 -6.35
N PHE A 197 -9.79 11.11 -5.30
CA PHE A 197 -9.08 10.99 -4.03
C PHE A 197 -7.71 10.34 -4.20
N VAL A 198 -7.63 9.19 -4.86
CA VAL A 198 -6.36 8.49 -5.08
C VAL A 198 -5.44 9.25 -6.02
N THR A 199 -5.98 9.95 -7.01
CA THR A 199 -5.23 10.85 -7.89
C THR A 199 -4.55 11.97 -7.09
N LEU A 200 -5.25 12.50 -6.09
CA LEU A 200 -4.68 13.46 -5.16
C LEU A 200 -3.61 12.85 -4.25
N LEU A 201 -3.35 11.55 -4.22
CA LEU A 201 -2.24 11.02 -3.41
C LEU A 201 -0.89 11.04 -4.14
N TYR A 202 -0.88 11.28 -5.46
CA TYR A 202 0.36 11.38 -6.23
C TYR A 202 1.06 12.71 -6.00
N ASP A 203 2.37 12.68 -5.78
CA ASP A 203 3.16 13.90 -5.53
C ASP A 203 3.20 14.85 -6.72
N ASP A 204 3.23 14.30 -7.93
CA ASP A 204 3.29 15.06 -9.17
C ASP A 204 2.49 14.39 -10.31
N ILE A 205 2.23 15.17 -11.36
CA ILE A 205 1.46 14.75 -12.54
C ILE A 205 2.20 13.66 -13.32
N SER A 206 3.54 13.66 -13.33
CA SER A 206 4.34 12.64 -14.02
C SER A 206 4.17 11.26 -13.37
N GLY A 207 4.15 11.20 -12.03
CA GLY A 207 3.91 9.99 -11.26
C GLY A 207 2.49 9.46 -11.46
N LEU A 208 1.50 10.34 -11.54
CA LEU A 208 0.14 9.95 -11.91
C LEU A 208 0.10 9.39 -13.34
N TRP A 209 0.72 10.08 -14.29
CA TRP A 209 0.77 9.65 -15.69
C TRP A 209 1.41 8.27 -15.84
N ARG A 210 2.55 8.03 -15.19
CA ARG A 210 3.24 6.72 -15.17
C ARG A 210 2.39 5.62 -14.52
N SER A 211 1.48 5.98 -13.62
CA SER A 211 0.54 5.02 -13.05
C SER A 211 -0.58 4.67 -14.03
N ILE A 212 -1.17 5.64 -14.71
CA ILE A 212 -2.25 5.41 -15.68
C ILE A 212 -1.71 4.73 -16.94
N PHE A 213 -0.57 5.19 -17.43
CA PHE A 213 0.12 4.72 -18.63
C PHE A 213 1.56 4.26 -18.31
N PRO A 214 1.73 3.06 -17.71
CA PRO A 214 3.05 2.50 -17.42
C PRO A 214 3.85 2.21 -18.70
N GLU A 215 5.14 1.94 -18.55
CA GLU A 215 6.01 1.57 -19.66
C GLU A 215 5.59 0.27 -20.36
N ARG A 216 5.98 0.14 -21.63
CA ARG A 216 5.59 -0.99 -22.50
C ARG A 216 6.05 -2.33 -21.93
N ASP A 217 7.25 -2.40 -21.38
CA ASP A 217 7.79 -3.62 -20.78
C ASP A 217 7.03 -4.05 -19.53
N TRP A 218 6.60 -3.08 -18.72
CA TRP A 218 5.73 -3.34 -17.57
C TRP A 218 4.39 -3.91 -18.03
N MET A 219 3.74 -3.29 -19.02
CA MET A 219 2.47 -3.76 -19.58
C MET A 219 2.60 -5.19 -20.13
N ARG A 220 3.68 -5.45 -20.86
CA ARG A 220 3.98 -6.76 -21.44
C ARG A 220 4.12 -7.84 -20.37
N LYS A 221 4.89 -7.57 -19.32
CA LYS A 221 5.06 -8.49 -18.18
C LYS A 221 3.73 -8.73 -17.48
N ARG A 222 3.04 -7.66 -17.05
CA ARG A 222 1.82 -7.72 -16.24
C ARG A 222 0.64 -8.46 -16.89
N TYR A 223 0.52 -8.37 -18.22
CA TYR A 223 -0.58 -8.96 -18.97
C TYR A 223 -0.16 -10.20 -19.78
N GLY A 224 1.11 -10.61 -19.69
CA GLY A 224 1.62 -11.83 -20.29
C GLY A 224 1.46 -11.94 -21.81
N PHE A 225 1.52 -10.83 -22.56
CA PHE A 225 1.41 -10.86 -24.03
C PHE A 225 2.77 -10.78 -24.72
N SER A 226 2.92 -11.43 -25.88
CA SER A 226 4.18 -11.45 -26.63
C SER A 226 4.26 -10.40 -27.75
N THR A 227 3.13 -10.07 -28.39
CA THR A 227 3.07 -9.20 -29.57
C THR A 227 2.67 -7.76 -29.22
N MET A 228 3.45 -6.78 -29.68
CA MET A 228 3.20 -5.34 -29.43
C MET A 228 1.91 -4.80 -30.07
N VAL A 229 1.34 -5.50 -31.05
CA VAL A 229 0.04 -5.17 -31.66
C VAL A 229 -1.09 -5.18 -30.62
N LYS A 230 -0.97 -5.99 -29.56
CA LYS A 230 -1.98 -6.06 -28.49
C LYS A 230 -1.82 -4.94 -27.44
N LEU A 231 -0.74 -4.15 -27.50
CA LEU A 231 -0.44 -3.12 -26.49
C LEU A 231 -1.57 -2.09 -26.33
N PRO A 232 -2.19 -1.53 -27.39
CA PRO A 232 -3.31 -0.59 -27.24
C PRO A 232 -4.52 -1.21 -26.53
N TYR A 233 -4.85 -2.46 -26.86
CA TYR A 233 -5.93 -3.21 -26.19
C TYR A 233 -5.68 -3.36 -24.69
N TYR A 234 -4.44 -3.68 -24.29
CA TYR A 234 -4.12 -3.82 -22.86
C TYR A 234 -4.07 -2.48 -22.11
N TYR A 235 -3.74 -1.37 -22.77
CA TYR A 235 -3.93 -0.05 -22.15
C TYR A 235 -5.41 0.28 -21.94
N LEU A 236 -6.29 -0.03 -22.89
CA LEU A 236 -7.74 0.12 -22.71
C LEU A 236 -8.25 -0.78 -21.58
N ARG A 237 -7.79 -2.04 -21.53
CA ARG A 237 -8.09 -2.95 -20.43
C ARG A 237 -7.62 -2.40 -19.09
N ARG A 238 -6.43 -1.80 -19.02
CA ARG A 238 -5.92 -1.15 -17.80
C ARG A 238 -6.82 0.00 -17.37
N LEU A 239 -7.22 0.88 -18.29
CA LEU A 239 -8.12 1.98 -17.98
C LEU A 239 -9.47 1.47 -17.47
N PHE A 240 -10.01 0.41 -18.09
CA PHE A 240 -11.22 -0.26 -17.64
C PHE A 240 -11.04 -0.87 -16.25
N ASP A 241 -9.96 -1.61 -16.01
CA ASP A 241 -9.63 -2.17 -14.70
C ASP A 241 -9.50 -1.03 -13.67
N LEU A 242 -8.86 0.09 -14.05
CA LEU A 242 -8.67 1.27 -13.20
C LEU A 242 -10.01 1.91 -12.80
N ALA A 243 -10.96 1.99 -13.73
CA ALA A 243 -12.28 2.53 -13.47
C ALA A 243 -13.18 1.55 -12.70
N PHE A 244 -13.26 0.28 -13.10
CA PHE A 244 -14.39 -0.61 -12.78
C PHE A 244 -14.08 -1.82 -11.88
N ARG A 245 -12.84 -2.31 -11.78
CA ARG A 245 -12.54 -3.56 -11.04
C ARG A 245 -12.42 -3.34 -9.51
N ARG A 246 -13.51 -3.24 -8.75
CA ARG A 246 -13.45 -2.85 -7.31
C ARG A 246 -14.17 -3.80 -6.37
N VAL A 247 -13.68 -3.85 -5.13
CA VAL A 247 -14.43 -4.42 -3.99
C VAL A 247 -15.41 -3.32 -3.60
N ASN A 248 -16.65 -3.65 -3.25
CA ASN A 248 -17.66 -2.68 -2.82
C ASN A 248 -17.01 -1.61 -1.92
N THR A 249 -16.98 -0.37 -2.40
CA THR A 249 -16.35 0.80 -1.76
C THR A 249 -17.31 1.58 -0.92
#